data_AF-A0AA35AKJ4-F1
#
_entry.id   AF-A0AA35AKJ4-F1
#
_cell.length_a   1.000
_cell.length_b   1.000
_cell.length_c   1.000
_cell.angle_alpha   90.00
_cell.angle_beta   90.00
_cell.angle_gamma   90.00
#
_symmetry.space_group_name_H-M   'P 1'
#
loop_
_entity.id
_entity.type
_entity.pdbx_description
1 polymer ?
#
loop_
_entity_poly.entity_id
_entity_poly.type
_entity_poly.pdbx_seq_one_letter_code
_entity_poly.pdbx_strand_id
1 'polypeptide(L)'
;MKSHLMNKKNMAKSCRVSATAFDKWGVTPVERKGREAFYDVASVIENRVNNAISQLINDKGEIDDDELLRVRIRLLTAQAEAQELKNDRDRGDVIDTEFCLYALSKLASQISSIMDILPLTMQRSFPQITPAMLDRLKREVVKACNASARVADNLPQILADYLKETTGNVPEKLLQKKGE
;
A
#
# COMPACT_ATOMS: atom_id res chain seq x y z
N MET A 1 -4.26 -32.21 -36.81
CA MET A 1 -3.76 -31.55 -35.58
C MET A 1 -3.77 -32.57 -34.44
N LYS A 2 -2.67 -32.78 -33.73
CA LYS A 2 -2.68 -33.58 -32.50
C LYS A 2 -3.44 -32.78 -31.44
N SER A 3 -4.61 -33.24 -31.00
CA SER A 3 -5.30 -32.62 -29.85
C SER A 3 -4.43 -32.86 -28.61
N HIS A 4 -3.97 -31.78 -27.99
CA HIS A 4 -3.21 -31.81 -26.75
C HIS A 4 -4.18 -32.00 -25.59
N LEU A 5 -4.59 -33.24 -25.36
CA LEU A 5 -5.47 -33.60 -24.25
C LEU A 5 -4.70 -33.53 -22.92
N MET A 6 -5.23 -32.75 -21.97
CA MET A 6 -4.67 -32.63 -20.62
C MET A 6 -5.57 -33.33 -19.60
N ASN A 7 -4.96 -34.04 -18.64
CA ASN A 7 -5.72 -34.58 -17.52
C ASN A 7 -6.27 -33.46 -16.62
N LYS A 8 -7.33 -33.76 -15.87
CA LYS A 8 -8.01 -32.81 -14.98
C LYS A 8 -7.08 -32.01 -14.07
N LYS A 9 -6.10 -32.66 -13.43
CA LYS A 9 -5.18 -32.01 -12.48
C LYS A 9 -4.30 -30.97 -13.18
N ASN A 10 -3.75 -31.33 -14.34
CA ASN A 10 -2.91 -30.42 -15.12
C ASN A 10 -3.73 -29.28 -15.73
N MET A 11 -4.96 -29.56 -16.18
CA MET A 11 -5.86 -28.53 -16.71
C MET A 11 -6.24 -27.49 -15.64
N ALA A 12 -6.63 -27.96 -14.44
CA ALA A 12 -6.94 -27.08 -13.32
C ALA A 12 -5.74 -26.21 -12.92
N LYS A 13 -4.54 -26.81 -12.86
CA LYS A 13 -3.29 -26.09 -12.58
C LYS A 13 -2.97 -25.04 -13.65
N SER A 14 -3.15 -25.37 -14.94
CA SER A 14 -2.95 -24.44 -16.05
C SER A 14 -3.86 -23.22 -15.95
N CYS A 15 -5.12 -23.46 -15.55
CA CYS A 15 -6.11 -22.41 -15.33
C CYS A 15 -5.99 -21.73 -13.96
N ARG A 16 -4.96 -22.06 -13.16
CA ARG A 16 -4.71 -21.54 -11.80
C ARG A 16 -5.89 -21.71 -10.83
N VAL A 17 -6.62 -22.82 -10.93
CA VAL A 17 -7.74 -23.15 -10.05
C VAL A 17 -7.58 -24.52 -9.40
N SER A 18 -8.33 -24.76 -8.31
CA SER A 18 -8.39 -26.08 -7.70
C SER A 18 -9.13 -27.08 -8.59
N ALA A 19 -8.82 -28.37 -8.43
CA ALA A 19 -9.52 -29.44 -9.17
C ALA A 19 -11.02 -29.48 -8.88
N THR A 20 -11.44 -29.07 -7.67
CA THR A 20 -12.84 -28.96 -7.27
C THR A 20 -13.54 -27.74 -7.87
N ALA A 21 -12.84 -26.61 -8.03
CA ALA A 21 -13.36 -25.45 -8.75
C ALA A 21 -13.52 -25.75 -10.24
N PHE A 22 -12.57 -26.49 -10.83
CA PHE A 22 -12.64 -26.93 -12.21
C PHE A 22 -13.85 -27.84 -12.49
N ASP A 23 -14.23 -28.74 -11.57
CA ASP A 23 -15.44 -29.56 -11.74
C ASP A 23 -16.72 -28.73 -11.86
N LYS A 24 -16.78 -27.61 -11.15
CA LYS A 24 -17.93 -26.70 -11.18
C LYS A 24 -18.09 -26.00 -12.53
N TRP A 25 -17.06 -25.99 -13.37
CA TRP A 25 -17.13 -25.40 -14.71
C TRP A 25 -17.92 -26.27 -15.70
N GLY A 26 -18.16 -27.55 -15.36
CA GLY A 26 -19.04 -28.42 -16.15
C GLY A 26 -18.52 -28.74 -17.56
N VAL A 27 -17.23 -28.54 -17.83
CA VAL A 27 -16.63 -28.86 -19.14
C VAL A 27 -16.70 -30.37 -19.38
N THR A 28 -17.17 -30.80 -20.55
CA THR A 28 -17.24 -32.22 -20.92
C THR A 28 -15.85 -32.77 -21.27
N PRO A 29 -15.42 -33.90 -20.68
CA PRO A 29 -14.15 -34.51 -21.03
C PRO A 29 -14.24 -35.19 -22.40
N VAL A 30 -13.18 -35.06 -23.19
CA VAL A 30 -13.07 -35.66 -24.53
C VAL A 30 -12.79 -37.15 -24.46
N GLU A 31 -12.00 -37.58 -23.47
CA GLU A 31 -11.65 -38.99 -23.28
C GLU A 31 -11.56 -39.32 -21.80
N ARG A 32 -11.88 -40.57 -21.43
CA ARG A 32 -11.62 -41.12 -20.10
C ARG A 32 -10.74 -42.36 -20.22
N LYS A 33 -9.58 -42.34 -19.57
CA LYS A 33 -8.70 -43.51 -19.43
C LYS A 33 -8.61 -43.89 -17.96
N GLY A 34 -9.22 -45.03 -17.60
CA GLY A 34 -9.30 -45.48 -16.22
C GLY A 34 -10.04 -44.47 -15.34
N ARG A 35 -9.39 -44.02 -14.25
CA ARG A 35 -9.94 -43.02 -13.31
C ARG A 35 -9.63 -41.57 -13.70
N GLU A 36 -8.95 -41.34 -14.82
CA GLU A 36 -8.57 -39.99 -15.27
C GLU A 36 -9.43 -39.53 -16.45
N ALA A 37 -9.90 -38.27 -16.36
CA ALA A 37 -10.60 -37.58 -17.42
C ALA A 37 -9.67 -36.59 -18.12
N PHE A 38 -9.74 -36.58 -19.45
CA PHE A 38 -8.91 -35.78 -20.34
C PHE A 38 -9.76 -34.73 -21.05
N TYR A 39 -9.25 -33.50 -21.08
CA TYR A 39 -9.92 -32.33 -21.60
C TYR A 39 -9.10 -31.74 -22.73
N ASP A 40 -9.80 -31.30 -23.77
CA ASP A 40 -9.20 -30.45 -24.79
C ASP A 40 -9.13 -29.00 -24.28
N VAL A 41 -7.97 -28.37 -24.50
CA VAL A 41 -7.72 -27.00 -24.01
C VAL A 41 -8.67 -26.01 -24.68
N ALA A 42 -9.02 -26.20 -25.96
CA ALA A 42 -9.86 -25.25 -26.68
C ALA A 42 -11.28 -25.24 -26.11
N SER A 43 -11.86 -26.42 -25.82
CA SER A 43 -13.19 -26.52 -25.21
C SER A 43 -13.25 -25.89 -23.81
N VAL A 44 -12.16 -25.97 -23.03
CA VAL A 44 -12.07 -25.31 -21.73
C VAL A 44 -12.02 -23.79 -21.89
N ILE A 45 -11.22 -23.28 -22.83
CA ILE A 45 -11.14 -21.84 -23.12
C ILE A 45 -12.49 -21.31 -23.59
N GLU A 46 -13.15 -21.98 -24.53
CA GLU A 46 -14.46 -21.60 -25.06
C GLU A 46 -15.51 -21.51 -23.95
N ASN A 47 -15.56 -22.50 -23.04
CA ASN A 47 -16.44 -22.46 -21.87
C ASN A 47 -16.17 -21.22 -20.98
N ARG A 48 -14.90 -20.82 -20.80
CA ARG A 48 -14.53 -19.66 -19.96
C ARG A 48 -14.83 -18.33 -20.63
N VAL A 49 -14.56 -18.24 -21.92
CA VAL A 49 -14.91 -17.06 -22.73
C VAL A 49 -16.43 -16.85 -22.71
N ASN A 50 -17.22 -17.90 -22.98
CA ASN A 50 -18.68 -17.80 -22.99
C ASN A 50 -19.23 -17.43 -21.61
N ASN A 51 -18.69 -17.99 -20.52
CA ASN A 51 -19.11 -17.61 -19.17
C ASN A 51 -18.79 -16.15 -18.83
N ALA A 52 -17.64 -15.63 -19.24
CA ALA A 52 -17.29 -14.22 -19.02
C ALA A 52 -18.21 -13.29 -19.82
N ILE A 53 -18.54 -13.66 -21.06
CA ILE A 53 -19.49 -12.93 -21.90
C ILE A 53 -20.89 -12.95 -21.29
N SER A 54 -21.37 -14.11 -20.82
CA SER A 54 -22.68 -14.22 -20.17
C SER A 54 -22.80 -13.42 -18.88
N GLN A 55 -21.70 -13.12 -18.17
CA GLN A 55 -21.74 -12.23 -17.00
C GLN A 55 -21.87 -10.75 -17.36
N LEU A 56 -21.55 -10.37 -18.61
CA LEU A 56 -21.65 -8.99 -19.12
C LEU A 56 -22.98 -8.73 -19.84
N ILE A 57 -23.78 -9.78 -20.02
CA ILE A 57 -25.01 -9.78 -20.77
C ILE A 57 -26.19 -9.89 -19.79
N ASN A 58 -27.17 -9.01 -19.90
CA ASN A 58 -28.42 -9.07 -19.14
C ASN A 58 -29.31 -10.25 -19.61
N ASP A 59 -30.42 -10.53 -18.91
CA ASP A 59 -31.37 -11.62 -19.21
C ASP A 59 -31.89 -11.63 -20.68
N LYS A 60 -31.67 -10.55 -21.44
CA LYS A 60 -32.11 -10.38 -22.83
C LYS A 60 -31.00 -10.52 -23.89
N GLY A 61 -29.75 -10.79 -23.51
CA GLY A 61 -28.66 -10.88 -24.49
C GLY A 61 -27.90 -9.58 -24.75
N GLU A 62 -28.26 -8.49 -24.06
CA GLU A 62 -27.72 -7.15 -24.29
C GLU A 62 -26.74 -6.75 -23.18
N ILE A 63 -25.72 -5.97 -23.53
CA ILE A 63 -24.82 -5.36 -22.56
C ILE A 63 -25.65 -4.38 -21.71
N ASP A 64 -25.56 -4.47 -20.38
CA ASP A 64 -26.17 -3.45 -19.50
C ASP A 64 -25.38 -2.14 -19.63
N ASP A 65 -25.74 -1.37 -20.66
CA ASP A 65 -25.09 -0.10 -21.00
C ASP A 65 -25.17 0.90 -19.85
N ASP A 66 -26.20 0.84 -19.00
CA ASP A 66 -26.37 1.71 -17.85
C ASP A 66 -25.40 1.36 -16.71
N GLU A 67 -25.24 0.06 -16.41
CA GLU A 67 -24.23 -0.39 -15.45
C GLU A 67 -22.81 -0.10 -15.94
N LEU A 68 -22.54 -0.36 -17.22
CA LEU A 68 -21.27 -0.05 -17.85
C LEU A 68 -20.95 1.45 -17.80
N LEU A 69 -21.95 2.30 -18.04
CA LEU A 69 -21.81 3.75 -17.97
C LEU A 69 -21.50 4.21 -16.53
N ARG A 70 -22.20 3.67 -15.51
CA ARG A 70 -21.94 4.00 -14.10
C ARG A 70 -20.51 3.65 -13.68
N VAL A 71 -20.02 2.47 -14.06
CA VAL A 71 -18.64 2.03 -13.75
C VAL A 71 -17.62 2.92 -14.45
N ARG A 72 -17.87 3.28 -15.72
CA ARG A 72 -17.01 4.19 -16.48
C ARG A 72 -16.94 5.59 -15.86
N ILE A 73 -18.09 6.15 -15.46
CA ILE A 73 -18.13 7.46 -14.79
C ILE A 73 -17.26 7.42 -13.53
N ARG A 74 -17.46 6.42 -12.66
CA ARG A 74 -16.69 6.30 -11.41
C ARG A 74 -15.19 6.16 -11.67
N LEU A 75 -14.80 5.36 -12.67
CA LEU A 75 -13.40 5.19 -13.05
C LEU A 75 -12.79 6.49 -13.57
N LEU A 76 -13.49 7.20 -14.46
CA LEU A 76 -13.03 8.46 -15.03
C LEU A 76 -12.91 9.55 -13.96
N THR A 77 -13.86 9.62 -13.03
CA THR A 77 -13.79 10.54 -11.88
C THR A 77 -12.56 10.24 -11.02
N ALA A 78 -12.32 8.98 -10.66
CA ALA A 78 -11.15 8.61 -9.86
C ALA A 78 -9.82 8.88 -10.60
N GLN A 79 -9.79 8.69 -11.92
CA GLN A 79 -8.63 9.03 -12.75
C GLN A 79 -8.39 10.54 -12.81
N ALA A 80 -9.46 11.34 -12.90
CA ALA A 80 -9.36 12.80 -12.87
C ALA A 80 -8.82 13.30 -11.52
N GLU A 81 -9.36 12.82 -10.40
CA GLU A 81 -8.87 13.16 -9.06
C GLU A 81 -7.39 12.78 -8.87
N ALA A 82 -6.98 11.59 -9.33
CA ALA A 82 -5.59 11.17 -9.26
C ALA A 82 -4.67 12.06 -10.11
N GLN A 83 -5.14 12.50 -11.28
CA GLN A 83 -4.39 13.41 -12.14
C GLN A 83 -4.31 14.82 -11.57
N GLU A 84 -5.36 15.32 -10.91
CA GLU A 84 -5.36 16.59 -10.19
C GLU A 84 -4.33 16.57 -9.05
N LEU A 85 -4.36 15.55 -8.19
CA LEU A 85 -3.35 15.38 -7.13
C LEU A 85 -1.93 15.31 -7.67
N LYS A 86 -1.73 14.66 -8.82
CA LYS A 86 -0.42 14.63 -9.49
C LYS A 86 -0.01 16.01 -9.99
N ASN A 87 -0.93 16.75 -10.61
CA ASN A 87 -0.68 18.11 -11.06
C ASN A 87 -0.33 19.02 -9.88
N ASP A 88 -1.04 18.92 -8.76
CA ASP A 88 -0.77 19.68 -7.54
C ASP A 88 0.63 19.37 -6.98
N ARG A 89 1.03 18.09 -7.00
CA ARG A 89 2.39 17.66 -6.63
C ARG A 89 3.45 18.26 -7.56
N ASP A 90 3.22 18.18 -8.87
CA ASP A 90 4.17 18.68 -9.88
C ASP A 90 4.28 20.22 -9.84
N ARG A 91 3.21 20.93 -9.47
CA ARG A 91 3.22 22.38 -9.19
C ARG A 91 3.86 22.73 -7.83
N GLY A 92 3.98 21.77 -6.92
CA GLY A 92 4.51 21.97 -5.57
C GLY A 92 3.48 22.49 -4.57
N ASP A 93 2.18 22.45 -4.91
CA ASP A 93 1.09 22.86 -4.02
C ASP A 93 0.88 21.85 -2.88
N VAL A 94 1.24 20.58 -3.10
CA VAL A 94 1.19 19.50 -2.10
C VAL A 94 2.54 18.78 -2.01
N ILE A 95 2.95 18.47 -0.78
CA ILE A 95 4.16 17.69 -0.50
C ILE A 95 3.76 16.29 -0.05
N ASP A 96 4.47 15.30 -0.57
CA ASP A 96 4.30 13.90 -0.19
C ASP A 96 4.57 13.72 1.32
N THR A 97 3.63 13.09 2.04
CA THR A 97 3.76 12.89 3.49
C THR A 97 4.98 12.02 3.81
N GLU A 98 5.29 11.04 2.95
CA GLU A 98 6.47 10.18 3.12
C GLU A 98 7.77 10.99 2.97
N PHE A 99 7.79 11.96 2.05
CA PHE A 99 8.92 12.87 1.91
C PHE A 99 9.08 13.75 3.16
N CYS A 100 8.01 14.32 3.71
CA CYS A 100 8.08 15.09 4.96
C CYS A 100 8.63 14.27 6.13
N LEU A 101 8.16 13.03 6.29
CA LEU A 101 8.66 12.08 7.30
C LEU A 101 10.15 11.78 7.10
N TYR A 102 10.55 11.52 5.86
CA TYR A 102 11.95 11.28 5.49
C TYR A 102 12.84 12.49 5.79
N ALA A 103 12.42 13.69 5.36
CA ALA A 103 13.16 14.93 5.56
C ALA A 103 13.34 15.25 7.06
N LEU A 104 12.27 15.12 7.85
CA LEU A 104 12.33 15.32 9.31
C LEU A 104 13.23 14.30 10.00
N SER A 105 13.16 13.03 9.61
CA SER A 105 14.05 11.98 10.14
C SER A 105 15.52 12.29 9.82
N LYS A 106 15.79 12.79 8.61
CA LYS A 106 17.15 13.16 8.20
C LYS A 106 17.66 14.37 9.00
N LEU A 107 16.84 15.38 9.20
CA LEU A 107 17.16 16.54 10.03
C LEU A 107 17.39 16.14 11.50
N ALA A 108 16.52 15.30 12.07
CA ALA A 108 16.70 14.78 13.42
C ALA A 108 18.02 14.01 13.58
N SER A 109 18.39 13.20 12.59
CA SER A 109 19.68 12.49 12.58
C SER A 109 20.89 13.43 12.52
N GLN A 110 20.82 14.50 11.72
CA GLN A 110 21.87 15.51 11.66
C GLN A 110 22.01 16.26 13.00
N ILE A 111 20.89 16.65 13.63
CA ILE A 111 20.89 17.29 14.94
C ILE A 111 21.51 16.38 15.99
N SER A 112 21.09 15.11 16.06
CA SER A 112 21.66 14.13 17.01
C SER A 112 23.17 13.97 16.83
N SER A 113 23.65 13.92 15.58
CA SER A 113 25.08 13.81 15.28
C SER A 113 25.88 15.01 15.81
N ILE A 114 25.33 16.22 15.71
CA ILE A 114 25.95 17.43 16.27
C ILE A 114 25.92 17.36 17.81
N MET A 115 24.78 16.95 18.37
CA MET A 115 24.60 16.89 19.81
C MET A 115 25.53 15.87 20.49
N ASP A 116 25.81 14.73 19.86
CA ASP A 116 26.72 13.71 20.39
C ASP A 116 28.16 14.21 20.57
N ILE A 117 28.56 15.22 19.79
CA ILE A 117 29.90 15.82 19.84
C ILE A 117 29.99 16.91 20.92
N LEU A 118 28.85 17.43 21.41
CA LEU A 118 28.81 18.53 22.39
C LEU A 118 29.55 18.23 23.70
N PRO A 119 29.39 17.05 24.34
CA PRO A 119 30.09 16.77 25.60
C PRO A 119 31.61 16.80 25.45
N LEU A 120 32.12 16.22 24.36
CA LEU A 120 33.56 16.21 24.07
C LEU A 120 34.09 17.62 23.79
N THR A 121 33.33 18.42 23.05
CA THR A 121 33.68 19.81 22.74
C THR A 121 33.73 20.67 24.00
N MET A 122 32.76 20.50 24.91
CA MET A 122 32.74 21.16 26.21
C MET A 122 33.92 20.74 27.09
N GLN A 123 34.26 19.46 27.12
CA GLN A 123 35.42 18.97 27.88
C GLN A 123 36.75 19.57 27.37
N ARG A 124 36.90 19.70 26.05
CA ARG A 124 38.11 20.31 25.44
C ARG A 124 38.20 21.81 25.69
N SER A 125 37.06 22.50 25.70
CA SER A 125 37.00 23.96 25.86
C SER A 125 37.10 24.40 27.32
N PHE A 126 36.68 23.53 28.26
CA PHE A 126 36.66 23.82 29.69
C PHE A 126 37.32 22.69 30.51
N PRO A 127 38.65 22.69 30.64
CA PRO A 127 39.40 21.65 31.36
C PRO A 127 38.99 21.46 32.83
N GLN A 128 38.42 22.50 33.45
CA GLN A 128 37.91 22.48 34.83
C GLN A 128 36.55 21.76 34.99
N ILE A 129 35.92 21.28 33.90
CA ILE A 129 34.64 20.59 34.00
C ILE A 129 34.80 19.29 34.79
N THR A 130 33.98 19.11 35.81
CA THR A 130 34.04 17.88 36.62
C THR A 130 33.40 16.71 35.87
N PRO A 131 33.82 15.45 36.14
CA PRO A 131 33.19 14.27 35.55
C PRO A 131 31.68 14.22 35.78
N ALA A 132 31.19 14.60 36.97
CA ALA A 132 29.76 14.63 37.29
C ALA A 132 28.97 15.63 36.43
N MET A 133 29.55 16.80 36.12
CA MET A 133 28.94 17.78 35.22
C MET A 133 28.88 17.25 33.79
N LEU A 134 29.95 16.59 33.33
CA LEU A 134 30.01 15.99 32.00
C LEU A 134 29.00 14.85 31.84
N ASP A 135 28.82 14.02 32.86
CA ASP A 135 27.81 12.95 32.86
C ASP A 135 26.39 13.50 32.84
N ARG A 136 26.12 14.59 33.57
CA ARG A 136 24.83 15.28 33.50
C ARG A 136 24.57 15.83 32.10
N LEU A 137 25.58 16.46 31.48
CA LEU A 137 25.49 16.98 30.11
C LEU A 137 25.19 15.86 29.11
N LYS A 138 25.90 14.74 29.18
CA LYS A 138 25.65 13.56 28.33
C LYS A 138 24.21 13.06 28.45
N ARG A 139 23.67 12.99 29.68
CA ARG A 139 22.28 12.56 29.90
C ARG A 139 21.27 13.51 29.23
N GLU A 140 21.47 14.82 29.33
CA GLU A 140 20.59 15.80 28.68
C GLU A 140 20.70 15.77 27.15
N VAL A 141 21.90 15.57 26.61
CA VAL A 141 22.12 15.35 25.17
C VAL A 141 21.34 14.12 24.69
N VAL A 142 21.45 12.98 25.39
CA VAL A 142 20.72 11.76 25.02
C VAL A 142 19.20 11.98 25.05
N LYS A 143 18.67 12.70 26.04
CA LYS A 143 17.25 13.05 26.08
C LYS A 143 16.83 13.88 24.86
N ALA A 144 17.63 14.88 24.49
CA ALA A 144 17.34 15.73 23.33
C ALA A 144 17.42 14.96 22.00
N CYS A 145 18.42 14.09 21.82
CA CYS A 145 18.53 13.21 20.65
C CYS A 145 17.32 12.28 20.54
N ASN A 146 16.91 11.66 21.66
CA ASN A 146 15.74 10.78 21.69
C ASN A 146 14.43 11.52 21.38
N ALA A 147 14.27 12.75 21.88
CA ALA A 147 13.12 13.58 21.55
C ALA A 147 13.11 13.95 20.04
N SER A 148 14.27 14.33 19.50
CA SER A 148 14.44 14.69 18.09
C SER A 148 14.12 13.52 17.16
N ALA A 149 14.56 12.31 17.50
CA ALA A 149 14.29 11.11 16.72
C ALA A 149 12.79 10.79 16.59
N ARG A 150 11.98 11.16 17.60
CA ARG A 150 10.52 10.91 17.61
C ARG A 150 9.70 11.98 16.89
N VAL A 151 10.32 13.04 16.38
CA VAL A 151 9.60 14.15 15.73
C VAL A 151 8.85 13.67 14.48
N ALA A 152 9.47 12.81 13.67
CA ALA A 152 8.82 12.24 12.49
C ALA A 152 7.61 11.38 12.87
N ASP A 153 7.74 10.51 13.87
CA ASP A 153 6.65 9.65 14.35
C ASP A 153 5.47 10.43 14.92
N ASN A 154 5.74 11.58 15.55
CA ASN A 154 4.74 12.47 16.13
C ASN A 154 4.12 13.43 15.12
N LEU A 155 4.61 13.50 13.88
CA LEU A 155 4.12 14.43 12.85
C LEU A 155 2.59 14.34 12.63
N PRO A 156 1.95 13.15 12.58
CA PRO A 156 0.50 13.05 12.45
C PRO A 156 -0.26 13.67 13.62
N GLN A 157 0.28 13.55 14.84
CA GLN A 157 -0.32 14.14 16.04
C GLN A 157 -0.17 15.67 16.02
N ILE A 158 1.01 16.18 15.64
CA ILE A 158 1.24 17.62 15.48
C ILE A 158 0.26 18.20 14.45
N LEU A 159 0.04 17.51 13.33
CA LEU A 159 -0.95 17.91 12.34
C LEU A 159 -2.38 17.88 12.90
N ALA A 160 -2.74 16.85 13.67
CA ALA A 160 -4.05 16.76 14.31
C ALA A 160 -4.30 17.93 15.26
N ASP A 161 -3.31 18.27 16.08
CA ASP A 161 -3.41 19.39 17.03
C ASP A 161 -3.53 20.73 16.28
N TYR A 162 -2.72 20.95 15.24
CA TYR A 162 -2.82 22.14 14.38
C TYR A 162 -4.21 22.29 13.73
N LEU A 163 -4.77 21.22 13.18
CA LEU A 163 -6.11 21.25 12.56
C LEU A 163 -7.21 21.49 13.58
N LYS A 164 -7.06 20.94 14.79
CA LYS A 164 -7.98 21.19 15.91
C LYS A 164 -7.98 22.67 16.30
N GLU A 165 -6.82 23.30 16.36
CA GLU A 165 -6.68 24.70 16.74
C GLU A 165 -7.16 25.66 15.65
N THR A 166 -6.90 25.35 14.38
CA THR A 166 -7.20 26.25 13.25
C THR A 166 -8.60 26.06 12.67
N THR A 167 -9.08 24.83 12.58
CA THR A 167 -10.32 24.48 11.86
C THR A 167 -11.37 23.89 12.79
N GLY A 168 -10.99 23.42 13.99
CA GLY A 168 -11.90 22.73 14.91
C GLY A 168 -12.34 21.34 14.45
N ASN A 169 -11.89 20.89 13.26
CA ASN A 169 -12.25 19.61 12.66
C ASN A 169 -10.98 18.81 12.37
N VAL A 170 -10.87 17.63 12.98
CA VAL A 170 -9.73 16.72 12.80
C VAL A 170 -10.22 15.46 12.07
N PRO A 171 -9.61 15.11 10.92
CA PRO A 171 -9.93 13.87 10.21
C PRO A 171 -9.80 12.63 11.12
N GLU A 172 -10.79 11.73 11.10
CA GLU A 172 -10.79 10.51 11.92
C GLU A 172 -9.53 9.65 11.75
N LYS A 173 -8.98 9.60 10.53
CA LYS A 173 -7.73 8.91 10.22
C LYS A 173 -6.51 9.38 11.05
N LEU A 174 -6.54 10.62 11.56
CA LEU A 174 -5.48 11.17 12.42
C LEU A 174 -5.72 10.90 13.90
N LEU A 175 -6.94 10.52 14.29
CA LEU A 175 -7.32 10.25 15.69
C LEU A 175 -7.00 8.80 16.12
N GLN A 176 -6.81 7.88 15.17
CA GLN A 176 -6.68 6.44 15.42
C GLN A 176 -5.28 5.98 15.88
N LYS A 177 -4.27 6.85 15.94
CA LYS A 177 -2.90 6.49 16.39
C LYS A 177 -2.69 6.56 17.91
N LYS A 178 -3.74 6.34 18.73
CA LYS A 178 -3.59 6.09 20.17
C LYS A 178 -3.67 4.60 20.45
N GLY A 179 -2.53 3.93 20.36
CA GLY A 179 -2.34 2.58 20.92
C GLY A 179 -2.02 1.52 19.89
N GLU A 180 -0.72 1.23 19.77
CA GLU A 180 -0.11 -0.10 19.92
C GLU A 180 1.35 0.10 20.38
#